data_AF-A0A484GWT3-F1
#
_entry.id   AF-A0A484GWT3-F1
#
_cell.length_a   1.000
_cell.length_b   1.000
_cell.length_c   1.000
_cell.angle_alpha   90.00
_cell.angle_beta   90.00
_cell.angle_gamma   90.00
#
_symmetry.space_group_name_H-M   'P 1'
#
loop_
_entity.id
_entity.type
_entity.pdbx_description
1 polymer ?
#
loop_
_entity_poly.entity_id
_entity_poly.type
_entity_poly.pdbx_seq_one_letter_code
_entity_poly.pdbx_strand_id
1 'polypeptide(L)' 'DLMEIDLYQLLKTQHLSDDQIYYFIYQIFRWLKYIHSANVQHHDLKPFNLLLSTTCNLKVSHVIYS' A
#
# COMPACT_ATOMS: atom_id res chain seq x y z
N ASP A 1 5.21 7.22 12.84
CA ASP A 1 3.91 6.52 12.65
C ASP A 1 4.06 5.06 12.97
N LEU A 2 3.31 4.59 13.97
CA LEU A 2 3.17 3.17 14.25
C LEU A 2 2.31 2.56 13.13
N MET A 3 2.80 1.52 12.46
CA MET A 3 2.03 0.72 11.51
C MET A 3 1.35 -0.38 12.30
N GLU A 4 0.02 -0.42 12.27
CA GLU A 4 -0.74 -1.33 13.13
C GLU A 4 -1.06 -2.65 12.44
N ILE A 5 -1.38 -2.63 11.15
CA ILE A 5 -1.72 -3.83 10.37
C ILE A 5 -1.27 -3.73 8.92
N ASP A 6 -1.04 -4.87 8.27
CA ASP A 6 -0.86 -4.95 6.81
C ASP A 6 -2.23 -5.08 6.09
N LEU A 7 -2.26 -4.72 4.79
CA LEU A 7 -3.49 -4.81 3.98
C LEU A 7 -4.04 -6.23 3.91
N TYR A 8 -3.19 -7.26 4.00
CA TYR A 8 -3.62 -8.66 3.98
C TYR A 8 -4.43 -9.04 5.23
N GLN A 9 -3.99 -8.60 6.41
CA GLN A 9 -4.72 -8.77 7.67
C GLN A 9 -6.02 -7.95 7.67
N LEU A 10 -6.01 -6.72 7.16
CA LEU A 10 -7.22 -5.90 7.02
C LEU A 10 -8.27 -6.62 6.16
N LEU A 11 -7.90 -7.10 4.98
CA LEU A 11 -8.79 -7.80 4.05
C LEU A 11 -9.37 -9.10 4.61
N LYS A 12 -8.67 -9.74 5.56
CA LYS A 12 -9.16 -10.96 6.23
C LYS A 12 -10.08 -10.70 7.41
N THR A 13 -9.92 -9.56 8.08
CA THR A 13 -10.56 -9.28 9.37
C THR A 13 -11.75 -8.32 9.25
N GLN A 14 -11.81 -7.55 8.17
CA GLN A 14 -12.83 -6.52 7.98
C GLN A 14 -13.43 -6.57 6.58
N HIS A 15 -14.74 -6.31 6.50
CA HIS A 15 -15.39 -5.98 5.23
C HIS A 15 -15.14 -4.49 4.93
N LEU A 16 -14.48 -4.23 3.81
CA LEU A 16 -14.23 -2.87 3.33
C LEU A 16 -15.43 -2.35 2.54
N SER A 17 -15.72 -1.06 2.69
CA SER A 17 -16.64 -0.37 1.79
C SER A 17 -15.98 -0.11 0.43
N ASP A 18 -16.80 0.11 -0.59
CA ASP A 18 -16.31 0.46 -1.93
C ASP A 18 -15.41 1.71 -1.90
N ASP A 19 -15.77 2.72 -1.10
CA ASP A 19 -14.95 3.94 -0.92
C ASP A 19 -13.56 3.64 -0.36
N GLN A 20 -13.46 2.74 0.61
CA GLN A 20 -12.18 2.32 1.18
C GLN A 20 -11.34 1.57 0.14
N ILE A 21 -11.96 0.71 -0.66
CA ILE A 21 -11.31 0.00 -1.76
C ILE A 21 -10.76 1.00 -2.77
N TYR A 22 -11.57 1.96 -3.22
CA TYR A 22 -11.14 3.00 -4.15
C TYR A 22 -9.99 3.83 -3.58
N TYR A 23 -10.03 4.16 -2.28
CA TYR A 23 -8.97 4.89 -1.60
C TYR A 23 -7.65 4.11 -1.55
N PHE A 24 -7.67 2.80 -1.26
CA PHE A 24 -6.47 1.97 -1.29
C PHE A 24 -5.89 1.82 -2.70
N ILE A 25 -6.75 1.57 -3.69
CA ILE A 25 -6.33 1.48 -5.10
C ILE A 25 -5.66 2.78 -5.54
N TYR A 26 -6.26 3.93 -5.23
CA TYR A 26 -5.71 5.24 -5.54
C TYR A 26 -4.32 5.44 -4.90
N GLN A 27 -4.17 5.10 -3.62
CA GLN A 27 -2.89 5.23 -2.93
C GLN A 27 -1.80 4.33 -3.55
N ILE A 28 -2.13 3.10 -3.92
CA ILE A 28 -1.19 2.17 -4.58
C ILE A 28 -0.74 2.75 -5.92
N PHE A 29 -1.66 3.21 -6.77
CA PHE A 29 -1.31 3.79 -8.06
C PHE A 29 -0.54 5.11 -7.95
N ARG A 30 -0.89 5.95 -6.97
CA ARG A 30 -0.15 7.20 -6.69
C ARG A 30 1.29 6.92 -6.30
N TRP A 31 1.51 5.92 -5.44
CA TRP A 31 2.84 5.51 -5.03
C TRP A 31 3.63 4.85 -6.18
N LEU A 32 2.98 3.99 -6.98
CA LEU A 32 3.58 3.40 -8.19
C LEU A 32 4.06 4.48 -9.18
N LYS A 33 3.22 5.50 -9.41
CA LYS A 33 3.59 6.65 -10.24
C LYS A 33 4.84 7.36 -9.72
N TYR A 34 4.95 7.54 -8.40
CA TYR A 34 6.11 8.18 -7.77
C TYR A 34 7.39 7.37 -7.99
N ILE A 35 7.39 6.07 -7.70
CA ILE A 35 8.61 5.25 -7.85
C ILE A 35 9.02 5.08 -9.32
N HIS A 36 8.07 4.91 -10.23
CA HIS A 36 8.36 4.80 -11.66
C HIS A 36 8.89 6.13 -12.22
N SER A 37 8.46 7.27 -11.69
CA SER A 37 9.05 8.57 -12.06
C SER A 37 10.50 8.73 -11.62
N ALA A 38 10.93 7.99 -10.59
CA ALA A 38 12.31 7.91 -10.14
C ALA A 38 13.09 6.76 -10.82
N ASN A 39 12.52 6.12 -11.85
CA ASN A 39 13.09 4.97 -12.55
C ASN A 39 13.32 3.74 -11.64
N VAL A 40 12.61 3.67 -10.52
CA VAL A 40 12.71 2.62 -9.51
C VAL A 40 11.62 1.58 -9.74
N GLN A 41 11.99 0.30 -9.69
CA GLN A 41 11.07 -0.81 -9.93
C GLN A 41 10.85 -1.61 -8.63
N HIS A 42 9.58 -1.87 -8.28
CA HIS A 42 9.25 -2.50 -7.00
C HIS A 42 9.52 -4.01 -6.94
N HIS A 43 9.28 -4.72 -8.04
CA HIS A 43 9.45 -6.18 -8.22
C HIS A 43 8.63 -7.10 -7.28
N ASP A 44 8.14 -6.64 -6.13
CA ASP A 44 7.41 -7.49 -5.17
C ASP A 44 6.15 -6.81 -4.61
N LEU A 45 5.27 -6.33 -5.50
CA LEU A 45 4.01 -5.68 -5.09
C LEU A 45 3.01 -6.74 -4.61
N LYS A 46 3.10 -7.06 -3.32
CA LYS A 46 2.19 -7.96 -2.62
C LYS A 46 1.48 -7.23 -1.49
N PRO A 47 0.23 -7.59 -1.16
CA PRO A 47 -0.53 -6.97 -0.06
C PRO A 47 0.21 -6.96 1.28
N PHE A 48 1.11 -7.91 1.51
CA PHE A 48 1.95 -8.01 2.72
C PHE A 48 2.98 -6.87 2.87
N ASN A 49 3.38 -6.25 1.76
CA ASN A 49 4.34 -5.13 1.75
C ASN A 49 3.64 -3.75 1.81
N LEU A 50 2.30 -3.74 1.90
CA LEU A 50 1.48 -2.54 2.02
C LEU A 50 1.04 -2.37 3.48
N LEU A 51 1.80 -1.57 4.22
CA LEU A 51 1.53 -1.27 5.62
C LEU A 51 0.52 -0.14 5.73
N LEU A 52 -0.45 -0.30 6.63
CA LEU A 52 -1.51 0.68 6.85
C LEU A 52 -1.39 1.30 8.24
N SER A 53 -1.56 2.63 8.27
CA SER A 53 -1.80 3.37 9.51
C SER A 53 -3.28 3.35 9.89
N THR A 54 -3.60 3.64 11.15
CA THR A 54 -4.98 3.87 11.68
C THR A 54 -5.78 4.91 10.89
N THR A 55 -5.09 5.80 10.19
CA THR A 55 -5.67 6.81 9.30
C THR A 55 -5.85 6.33 7.85
N CYS A 56 -5.74 5.02 7.60
CA CYS A 56 -5.76 4.38 6.28
C CYS A 56 -4.67 4.87 5.32
N ASN A 57 -3.62 5.52 5.82
CA ASN A 57 -2.46 5.90 5.02
C ASN A 57 -1.59 4.68 4.72
N LEU A 58 -1.29 4.48 3.44
CA LEU A 58 -0.51 3.35 2.94
C LEU A 58 0.98 3.72 2.83
N LYS A 59 1.85 2.93 3.47
CA LYS A 59 3.30 2.95 3.20
C LYS A 59 3.73 1.61 2.61
N VAL A 60 4.56 1.69 1.59
CA VAL A 60 5.13 0.52 0.93
C VAL A 60 6.54 0.28 1.46
N SER A 61 6.81 -0.93 1.93
CA SER A 61 8.15 -1.38 2.32
C SER A 61 8.82 -2.12 1.15
N HIS A 62 10.16 -2.15 1.13
CA HIS A 62 10.99 -2.75 0.06
C HIS A 62 10.95 -2.04 -1.30
N VAL A 63 11.64 -0.91 -1.37
CA VAL A 63 11.97 -0.26 -2.64
C VAL A 63 13.40 -0.65 -3.02
N ILE A 64 13.59 -1.36 -4.13
CA ILE A 64 14.92 -1.72 -4.65
C ILE A 64 15.37 -0.61 -5.60
N TYR A 65 16.46 0.08 -5.26
CA TYR A 65 17.12 1.00 -6.19
C TYR A 65 17.90 0.18 -7.21
N SER A 66 17.66 0.43 -8.51
CA SER A 66 18.48 -0.09 -9.61
C SER A 66 19.74 0.74 -9.80
#